data_AF-A0A7T1T2I1-F1
#
_entry.id   AF-A0A7T1T2I1-F1
#
_cell.length_a   1.000
_cell.length_b   1.000
_cell.length_c   1.000
_cell.angle_alpha   90.00
_cell.angle_beta   90.00
_cell.angle_gamma   90.00
#
_symmetry.space_group_name_H-M   'P 1'
#
loop_
_entity.id
_entity.type
_entity.pdbx_description
1 polymer ?
#
loop_
_entity_poly.entity_id
_entity_poly.type
_entity_poly.pdbx_seq_one_letter_code
_entity_poly.pdbx_strand_id
1 'polypeptide(L)'
;MSIDEHVASCRQQMTGESLRRVRLSVKELADWSALLPTAEGTQPLLESLFLKQVGTPSAPNRYPLGIERVVAAPRRLEVRFEQPELVRPVLQLLPWRDRRRSRHGIADLWATAVGGSIEIAFARRPTEGVIAVSSIDGTDLGQVLAEHESSVEERQCTPLWSIDPSTLPEEPLRAPGRRRKPRPATEIDHHRSAAHLASAILRRIRLWDRLGGHAQLHITPEVAAHGLDWQITRELHPKTPVHDERLTAVLQETVVGLGLVASPGHQCGEDSCVAEFTAPSERLGGWSSVLSVHTSRTQTPATAMPRKPRHFTALGEAQFPSRASKNNGSDTSMVVPEPLPRSAEATPSKREPQGRCTQLLAPRFGISESDLQRIATQLGAAWALQGCRVLVLTCSFGHRRTRKPLRGYPEPEWPSTKRPINPAPKAWNKLRLAPGTGELFAHTSREYLDERPDLLAAARAEFDWIIFVDRNNRYGTGPYVEELADSYVVLVDDAGYEDTVVITEAHGGVATPRRVPVSAAESAMAWRHAHLTGIPFDRIPVAGLVLQPARRADTQAPRNFVERTDAELERYGTPVLARLPRAQTTGLAASSRTVLDDVDDEYRNSYLAECRAIRRVLTEAQPCTIPPLADEWA
;
A
#
# COMPACT_ATOMS: atom_id res chain seq x y z
N MET A 1 18.38 -1.41 -0.05
CA MET A 1 17.57 -0.19 0.10
C MET A 1 17.31 -0.04 1.57
N SER A 2 17.67 1.10 2.17
CA SER A 2 17.53 1.30 3.62
C SER A 2 16.09 1.63 4.01
N ILE A 3 15.76 1.45 5.28
CA ILE A 3 14.46 1.84 5.88
C ILE A 3 14.13 3.31 5.58
N ASP A 4 15.13 4.19 5.56
CA ASP A 4 15.00 5.60 5.20
C ASP A 4 14.41 5.84 3.81
N GLU A 5 14.84 5.07 2.81
CA GLU A 5 14.35 5.22 1.44
C GLU A 5 12.89 4.79 1.33
N HIS A 6 12.49 3.75 2.07
CA HIS A 6 11.12 3.27 2.11
C HIS A 6 10.18 4.30 2.74
N VAL A 7 10.54 4.76 3.93
CA VAL A 7 9.74 5.75 4.64
C VAL A 7 9.66 7.05 3.85
N ALA A 8 10.73 7.43 3.16
CA ALA A 8 10.67 8.58 2.28
C ALA A 8 9.66 8.38 1.15
N SER A 9 9.56 7.18 0.58
CA SER A 9 8.52 6.84 -0.40
C SER A 9 7.12 6.91 0.22
N CYS A 10 6.90 6.31 1.39
CA CYS A 10 5.61 6.35 2.09
C CYS A 10 5.19 7.78 2.41
N ARG A 11 6.05 8.61 3.01
CA ARG A 11 5.73 10.00 3.28
C ARG A 11 5.42 10.78 2.00
N GLN A 12 6.24 10.63 0.96
CA GLN A 12 5.99 11.24 -0.34
C GLN A 12 4.58 10.93 -0.86
N GLN A 13 4.16 9.67 -0.74
CA GLN A 13 2.87 9.23 -1.21
C GLN A 13 1.69 9.79 -0.38
N MET A 14 1.90 10.22 0.88
CA MET A 14 0.85 10.67 1.83
C MET A 14 0.66 12.17 1.75
N THR A 15 1.76 12.86 1.44
CA THR A 15 1.85 14.32 1.48
C THR A 15 1.95 14.94 0.10
N GLY A 16 2.38 14.19 -0.92
CA GLY A 16 2.66 14.73 -2.26
C GLY A 16 3.98 15.49 -2.33
N GLU A 17 4.82 15.41 -1.29
CA GLU A 17 6.13 16.06 -1.27
C GLU A 17 7.06 15.54 -2.39
N SER A 18 8.11 16.29 -2.71
CA SER A 18 9.16 15.77 -3.59
C SER A 18 10.03 14.78 -2.84
N LEU A 19 10.40 13.67 -3.48
CA LEU A 19 11.23 12.63 -2.86
C LEU A 19 12.58 13.17 -2.33
N ARG A 20 13.12 14.22 -2.97
CA ARG A 20 14.31 14.94 -2.48
C ARG A 20 14.06 15.61 -1.11
N ARG A 21 12.94 16.32 -0.95
CA ARG A 21 12.61 17.01 0.31
C ARG A 21 12.32 15.99 1.42
N VAL A 22 11.54 14.97 1.09
CA VAL A 22 11.20 13.93 2.07
C VAL A 22 12.46 13.21 2.59
N ARG A 23 13.40 12.85 1.72
CA ARG A 23 14.67 12.23 2.14
C ARG A 23 15.50 13.08 3.10
N LEU A 24 15.32 14.40 3.11
CA LEU A 24 15.96 15.28 4.10
C LEU A 24 15.18 15.23 5.41
N SER A 25 13.87 15.47 5.37
CA SER A 25 13.01 15.49 6.56
C SER A 25 12.93 14.16 7.31
N VAL A 26 13.05 13.04 6.60
CA VAL A 26 13.04 11.70 7.19
C VAL A 26 14.26 11.47 8.09
N LYS A 27 15.41 12.07 7.76
CA LYS A 27 16.62 11.97 8.60
C LYS A 27 16.51 12.74 9.92
N GLU A 28 15.52 13.62 10.02
CA GLU A 28 15.27 14.46 11.19
C GLU A 28 14.20 13.84 12.12
N LEU A 29 13.62 12.68 11.75
CA LEU A 29 12.63 11.99 12.57
C LEU A 29 13.29 11.35 13.79
N ALA A 30 12.65 11.50 14.96
CA ALA A 30 13.08 10.85 16.20
C ALA A 30 12.80 9.34 16.19
N ASP A 31 11.69 8.93 15.59
CA ASP A 31 11.31 7.54 15.35
C ASP A 31 10.47 7.40 14.06
N TRP A 32 10.27 6.16 13.63
CA TRP A 32 9.59 5.82 12.37
C TRP A 32 8.10 5.49 12.55
N SER A 33 7.60 5.54 13.79
CA SER A 33 6.20 5.27 14.10
C SER A 33 5.29 6.45 13.73
N ALA A 34 5.88 7.65 13.63
CA ALA A 34 5.22 8.87 13.20
C ALA A 34 5.94 9.46 11.97
N LEU A 35 5.59 8.95 10.79
CA LEU A 35 6.15 9.41 9.51
C LEU A 35 5.96 10.91 9.24
N LEU A 36 4.93 11.49 9.86
CA LEU A 36 4.61 12.91 9.81
C LEU A 36 4.67 13.47 11.23
N PRO A 37 5.29 14.64 11.43
CA PRO A 37 5.29 15.28 12.73
C PRO A 37 3.85 15.55 13.20
N THR A 38 3.60 15.44 14.49
CA THR A 38 2.33 15.85 15.10
C THR A 38 2.30 17.38 15.22
N ALA A 39 1.13 17.99 15.06
CA ALA A 39 0.96 19.42 15.26
C ALA A 39 1.06 19.80 16.74
N GLU A 40 1.81 20.84 17.07
CA GLU A 40 2.03 21.34 18.43
C GLU A 40 1.39 22.71 18.67
N GLY A 41 1.18 23.08 19.93
CA GLY A 41 0.72 24.42 20.30
C GLY A 41 -0.65 24.76 19.72
N THR A 42 -0.74 25.84 18.95
CA THR A 42 -1.99 26.28 18.30
C THR A 42 -2.15 25.77 16.87
N GLN A 43 -1.11 25.12 16.31
CA GLN A 43 -1.14 24.55 14.97
C GLN A 43 -2.29 23.58 14.70
N PRO A 44 -2.62 22.58 15.56
CA PRO A 44 -3.72 21.66 15.25
C PRO A 44 -5.07 22.39 15.15
N LEU A 45 -5.28 23.42 15.98
CA LEU A 45 -6.50 24.24 15.95
C LEU A 45 -6.58 25.03 14.65
N LEU A 46 -5.48 25.64 14.22
CA LEU A 46 -5.41 26.38 12.96
C LEU A 46 -5.68 25.47 11.76
N GLU A 47 -5.10 24.27 11.74
CA GLU A 47 -5.33 23.24 10.72
C GLU A 47 -6.79 22.74 10.71
N SER A 48 -7.43 22.65 11.87
CA SER A 48 -8.84 22.28 12.01
C SER A 48 -9.80 23.31 11.41
N LEU A 49 -9.55 24.60 11.69
CA LEU A 49 -10.32 25.71 11.12
C LEU A 49 -10.09 25.83 9.61
N PHE A 50 -8.85 25.61 9.17
CA PHE A 50 -8.50 25.57 7.75
C PHE A 50 -9.24 24.43 7.03
N LEU A 51 -9.20 23.21 7.57
CA LEU A 51 -9.87 22.04 7.00
C LEU A 51 -11.37 22.26 6.84
N LYS A 52 -12.03 22.92 7.80
CA LYS A 52 -13.45 23.26 7.70
C LYS A 52 -13.78 24.05 6.44
N GLN A 53 -12.94 25.00 6.03
CA GLN A 53 -13.22 25.83 4.85
C GLN A 53 -12.92 25.15 3.53
N VAL A 54 -11.83 24.38 3.48
CA VAL A 54 -11.40 23.71 2.23
C VAL A 54 -12.11 22.37 2.02
N GLY A 55 -12.71 21.85 3.09
CA GLY A 55 -13.35 20.55 3.12
C GLY A 55 -14.57 20.42 2.22
N THR A 56 -15.15 21.52 1.72
CA THR A 56 -16.26 21.51 0.75
C THR A 56 -15.85 22.23 -0.53
N PRO A 57 -15.11 21.57 -1.44
CA PRO A 57 -14.65 22.21 -2.67
C PRO A 57 -15.84 22.63 -3.54
N SER A 58 -15.81 23.85 -4.07
CA SER A 58 -16.88 24.42 -4.90
C SER A 58 -16.94 23.84 -6.32
N ALA A 59 -15.89 23.13 -6.74
CA ALA A 59 -15.76 22.51 -8.06
C ALA A 59 -15.08 21.14 -7.94
N PRO A 60 -15.30 20.22 -8.90
CA PRO A 60 -14.54 18.98 -8.98
C PRO A 60 -13.06 19.29 -9.20
N ASN A 61 -12.19 18.65 -8.41
CA ASN A 61 -10.75 18.84 -8.46
C ASN A 61 -10.04 17.53 -8.81
N ARG A 62 -8.84 17.62 -9.39
CA ARG A 62 -8.02 16.44 -9.68
C ARG A 62 -7.48 15.80 -8.40
N TYR A 63 -7.16 16.62 -7.41
CA TYR A 63 -6.63 16.18 -6.12
C TYR A 63 -7.69 16.29 -5.01
N PRO A 64 -7.59 15.48 -3.94
CA PRO A 64 -8.50 15.57 -2.81
C PRO A 64 -8.51 16.98 -2.23
N LEU A 65 -9.71 17.58 -2.14
CA LEU A 65 -9.93 18.98 -1.74
C LEU A 65 -9.18 20.02 -2.61
N GLY A 66 -8.68 19.62 -3.80
CA GLY A 66 -7.84 20.44 -4.66
C GLY A 66 -6.45 20.73 -4.10
N ILE A 67 -5.98 19.94 -3.13
CA ILE A 67 -4.67 20.09 -2.50
C ILE A 67 -3.67 19.14 -3.17
N GLU A 68 -2.70 19.71 -3.90
CA GLU A 68 -1.65 18.95 -4.57
C GLU A 68 -0.64 18.40 -3.55
N ARG A 69 -0.18 19.24 -2.62
CA ARG A 69 0.89 18.91 -1.69
C ARG A 69 0.68 19.53 -0.32
N VAL A 70 1.06 18.78 0.70
CA VAL A 70 1.17 19.25 2.08
C VAL A 70 2.60 19.04 2.58
N VAL A 71 3.19 20.01 3.28
CA VAL A 71 4.46 19.82 3.98
C VAL A 71 4.24 20.13 5.46
N ALA A 72 4.31 19.09 6.28
CA ALA A 72 4.04 19.19 7.70
C ALA A 72 5.34 19.39 8.51
N ALA A 73 5.30 20.39 9.39
CA ALA A 73 6.21 20.58 10.51
C ALA A 73 5.38 20.72 11.81
N PRO A 74 5.99 20.61 13.01
CA PRO A 74 5.23 20.70 14.26
C PRO A 74 4.40 21.98 14.41
N ARG A 75 4.92 23.14 13.97
CA ARG A 75 4.27 24.46 14.10
C ARG A 75 4.05 25.18 12.76
N ARG A 76 4.16 24.46 11.65
CA ARG A 76 3.96 25.02 10.30
C ARG A 76 3.38 23.96 9.37
N LEU A 77 2.44 24.37 8.54
CA LEU A 77 1.91 23.58 7.44
C LEU A 77 2.04 24.37 6.15
N GLU A 78 2.76 23.83 5.17
CA GLU A 78 2.73 24.38 3.81
C GLU A 78 1.69 23.61 3.00
N VAL A 79 0.75 24.30 2.39
CA VAL A 79 -0.30 23.72 1.55
C VAL A 79 -0.17 24.31 0.15
N ARG A 80 -0.16 23.45 -0.86
CA ARG A 80 -0.12 23.85 -2.26
C ARG A 80 -1.39 23.37 -2.96
N PHE A 81 -2.17 24.32 -3.45
CA PHE A 81 -3.41 24.09 -4.18
C PHE A 81 -3.15 23.89 -5.67
N GLU A 82 -4.06 23.16 -6.31
CA GLU A 82 -4.11 22.99 -7.77
C GLU A 82 -4.46 24.30 -8.49
N GLN A 83 -5.30 25.15 -7.89
CA GLN A 83 -5.76 26.40 -8.48
C GLN A 83 -5.79 27.51 -7.42
N PRO A 84 -5.49 28.77 -7.78
CA PRO A 84 -5.50 29.89 -6.83
C PRO A 84 -6.92 30.20 -6.29
N GLU A 85 -7.97 29.92 -7.07
CA GLU A 85 -9.37 30.17 -6.67
C GLU A 85 -9.79 29.34 -5.45
N LEU A 86 -9.17 28.17 -5.26
CA LEU A 86 -9.42 27.28 -4.12
C LEU A 86 -8.94 27.88 -2.78
N VAL A 87 -8.18 28.97 -2.80
CA VAL A 87 -7.76 29.71 -1.62
C VAL A 87 -8.87 30.63 -1.09
N ARG A 88 -9.81 31.04 -1.95
CA ARG A 88 -10.87 32.01 -1.58
C ARG A 88 -11.72 31.58 -0.38
N PRO A 89 -12.13 30.30 -0.21
CA PRO A 89 -12.83 29.85 0.99
C PRO A 89 -12.01 30.04 2.27
N VAL A 90 -10.69 29.83 2.22
CA VAL A 90 -9.80 30.01 3.38
C VAL A 90 -9.80 31.46 3.85
N LEU A 91 -9.81 32.41 2.92
CA LEU A 91 -9.83 33.85 3.23
C LEU A 91 -11.10 34.27 3.98
N GLN A 92 -12.18 33.50 3.88
CA GLN A 92 -13.42 33.77 4.63
C GLN A 92 -13.27 33.56 6.14
N LEU A 93 -12.20 32.89 6.60
CA LEU A 93 -11.86 32.80 8.03
C LEU A 93 -11.41 34.14 8.60
N LEU A 94 -10.88 35.03 7.76
CA LEU A 94 -10.23 36.24 8.22
C LEU A 94 -11.23 37.20 8.86
N PRO A 95 -10.90 37.78 10.03
CA PRO A 95 -11.85 38.56 10.80
C PRO A 95 -12.13 39.90 10.15
N TRP A 96 -13.41 40.27 10.04
CA TRP A 96 -13.83 41.59 9.59
C TRP A 96 -14.95 42.16 10.45
N ARG A 97 -15.18 43.46 10.32
CA ARG A 97 -16.21 44.20 11.07
C ARG A 97 -17.17 44.90 10.12
N ASP A 98 -18.47 44.69 10.32
CA ASP A 98 -19.50 45.39 9.57
C ASP A 98 -19.72 46.83 10.08
N ARG A 99 -20.55 47.62 9.36
CA ARG A 99 -20.92 48.99 9.78
C ARG A 99 -21.62 49.05 11.14
N ARG A 100 -22.31 47.97 11.54
CA ARG A 100 -23.00 47.84 12.83
C ARG A 100 -22.05 47.45 13.96
N ARG A 101 -20.75 47.35 13.67
CA ARG A 101 -19.67 46.93 14.56
C ARG A 101 -19.75 45.47 15.01
N SER A 102 -20.54 44.63 14.33
CA SER A 102 -20.51 43.18 14.53
C SER A 102 -19.23 42.61 13.93
N ARG A 103 -18.61 41.67 14.63
CA ARG A 103 -17.42 40.97 14.17
C ARG A 103 -17.83 39.65 13.52
N HIS A 104 -17.22 39.35 12.39
CA HIS A 104 -17.40 38.14 11.60
C HIS A 104 -16.04 37.49 11.36
N GLY A 105 -16.02 36.20 10.99
CA GLY A 105 -14.79 35.43 10.88
C GLY A 105 -14.20 35.02 12.24
N ILE A 106 -13.02 34.41 12.23
CA ILE A 106 -12.35 33.93 13.44
C ILE A 106 -11.51 35.06 14.04
N ALA A 107 -11.84 35.40 15.29
CA ALA A 107 -11.09 36.40 16.03
C ALA A 107 -9.59 36.03 16.16
N ASP A 108 -8.74 37.05 16.17
CA ASP A 108 -7.28 36.93 16.27
C ASP A 108 -6.60 36.19 15.11
N LEU A 109 -7.27 35.86 14.00
CA LEU A 109 -6.55 35.44 12.79
C LEU A 109 -5.93 36.64 12.08
N TRP A 110 -4.72 36.43 11.59
CA TRP A 110 -3.94 37.36 10.79
C TRP A 110 -3.50 36.67 9.51
N ALA A 111 -3.39 37.44 8.43
CA ALA A 111 -2.88 36.96 7.16
C ALA A 111 -1.93 37.97 6.52
N THR A 112 -0.90 37.47 5.86
CA THR A 112 0.07 38.28 5.13
C THR A 112 0.53 37.59 3.84
N ALA A 113 0.95 38.37 2.86
CA ALA A 113 1.55 37.86 1.63
C ALA A 113 3.08 37.79 1.77
N VAL A 114 3.66 36.61 1.58
CA VAL A 114 5.11 36.37 1.67
C VAL A 114 5.56 35.52 0.49
N GLY A 115 6.41 36.09 -0.38
CA GLY A 115 7.06 35.34 -1.46
C GLY A 115 6.09 34.62 -2.41
N GLY A 116 4.99 35.28 -2.80
CA GLY A 116 3.96 34.69 -3.67
C GLY A 116 2.98 33.73 -2.97
N SER A 117 3.11 33.57 -1.65
CA SER A 117 2.25 32.73 -0.81
C SER A 117 1.47 33.59 0.20
N ILE A 118 0.40 33.04 0.77
CA ILE A 118 -0.31 33.67 1.91
C ILE A 118 0.04 32.89 3.17
N GLU A 119 0.51 33.57 4.20
CA GLU A 119 0.66 32.99 5.53
C GLU A 119 -0.51 33.40 6.41
N ILE A 120 -1.11 32.42 7.10
CA ILE A 120 -2.21 32.62 8.04
C ILE A 120 -1.75 32.10 9.41
N ALA A 121 -1.95 32.89 10.45
CA ALA A 121 -1.60 32.54 11.82
C ALA A 121 -2.54 33.21 12.83
N PHE A 122 -2.47 32.79 14.10
CA PHE A 122 -3.06 33.58 15.18
C PHE A 122 -2.15 34.78 15.49
N ALA A 123 -2.67 35.99 15.34
CA ALA A 123 -1.95 37.25 15.47
C ALA A 123 -1.22 37.40 16.81
N ARG A 124 -1.78 36.88 17.89
CA ARG A 124 -1.16 36.94 19.23
C ARG A 124 -0.07 35.89 19.45
N ARG A 125 0.00 34.89 18.57
CA ARG A 125 0.89 33.73 18.68
C ARG A 125 1.42 33.33 17.29
N PRO A 126 2.02 34.27 16.53
CA PRO A 126 2.33 34.06 15.12
C PRO A 126 3.40 32.98 14.90
N THR A 127 4.15 32.60 15.95
CA THR A 127 5.18 31.55 15.91
C THR A 127 4.72 30.20 16.49
N GLU A 128 3.54 30.12 17.10
CA GLU A 128 3.00 28.87 17.65
C GLU A 128 2.20 28.04 16.63
N GLY A 129 1.90 28.62 15.46
CA GLY A 129 1.24 27.92 14.36
C GLY A 129 1.05 28.81 13.13
N VAL A 130 1.50 28.32 11.97
CA VAL A 130 1.41 29.00 10.67
C VAL A 130 0.92 28.04 9.59
N ILE A 131 -0.03 28.47 8.77
CA ILE A 131 -0.35 27.81 7.50
C ILE A 131 0.11 28.71 6.36
N ALA A 132 1.02 28.21 5.54
CA ALA A 132 1.48 28.87 4.32
C ALA A 132 0.81 28.24 3.11
N VAL A 133 0.08 29.05 2.35
CA VAL A 133 -0.72 28.62 1.20
C VAL A 133 -0.05 29.09 -0.09
N SER A 134 0.07 28.20 -1.06
CA SER A 134 0.64 28.45 -2.39
C SER A 134 -0.20 27.77 -3.50
N SER A 135 0.04 28.14 -4.76
CA SER A 135 -0.60 27.53 -5.94
C SER A 135 0.40 26.79 -6.82
N ILE A 136 -0.07 25.80 -7.60
CA ILE A 136 0.78 25.01 -8.51
C ILE A 136 1.38 25.87 -9.63
N ASP A 137 0.58 26.79 -10.18
CA ASP A 137 0.93 27.62 -11.34
C ASP A 137 1.90 28.77 -11.01
N GLY A 138 2.25 28.92 -9.73
CA GLY A 138 3.14 29.97 -9.26
C GLY A 138 2.49 31.36 -9.26
N THR A 139 1.17 31.44 -9.42
CA THR A 139 0.39 32.67 -9.28
C THR A 139 0.67 33.32 -7.93
N ASP A 140 0.91 34.64 -7.94
CA ASP A 140 1.10 35.41 -6.72
C ASP A 140 -0.22 35.52 -5.95
N LEU A 141 -0.35 34.72 -4.89
CA LEU A 141 -1.54 34.73 -4.05
C LEU A 141 -1.68 36.03 -3.24
N GLY A 142 -0.66 36.88 -3.18
CA GLY A 142 -0.77 38.22 -2.62
C GLY A 142 -1.84 39.06 -3.33
N GLN A 143 -2.00 38.90 -4.65
CA GLN A 143 -3.07 39.55 -5.41
C GLN A 143 -4.46 39.05 -4.98
N VAL A 144 -4.60 37.75 -4.75
CA VAL A 144 -5.86 37.15 -4.28
C VAL A 144 -6.24 37.66 -2.89
N LEU A 145 -5.27 37.85 -2.00
CA LEU A 145 -5.49 38.47 -0.68
C LEU A 145 -5.92 39.93 -0.80
N ALA A 146 -5.25 40.72 -1.66
CA ALA A 146 -5.58 42.13 -1.90
C ALA A 146 -6.96 42.32 -2.55
N GLU A 147 -7.34 41.44 -3.49
CA GLU A 147 -8.70 41.39 -4.05
C GLU A 147 -9.75 41.10 -2.97
N HIS A 148 -9.44 40.20 -2.04
CA HIS A 148 -10.34 39.88 -0.93
C HIS A 148 -10.50 41.06 0.02
N GLU A 149 -9.41 41.74 0.37
CA GLU A 149 -9.43 42.95 1.18
C GLU A 149 -10.27 44.05 0.51
N SER A 150 -10.01 44.32 -0.77
CA SER A 150 -10.77 45.29 -1.58
C SER A 150 -12.27 44.94 -1.58
N SER A 151 -12.62 43.66 -1.74
CA SER A 151 -14.02 43.20 -1.72
C SER A 151 -14.70 43.40 -0.35
N VAL A 152 -13.97 43.29 0.75
CA VAL A 152 -14.51 43.57 2.10
C VAL A 152 -14.69 45.06 2.31
N GLU A 153 -13.75 45.88 1.85
CA GLU A 153 -13.83 47.34 1.92
C GLU A 153 -14.94 47.92 1.02
N GLU A 154 -15.15 47.37 -0.17
CA GLU A 154 -16.26 47.74 -1.09
C GLU A 154 -17.64 47.50 -0.44
N ARG A 155 -17.76 46.45 0.37
CA ARG A 155 -18.93 46.19 1.21
C ARG A 155 -19.04 47.16 2.40
N GLN A 156 -18.13 48.13 2.51
CA GLN A 156 -17.94 49.07 3.60
C GLN A 156 -17.79 48.34 4.96
N CYS A 157 -17.05 47.24 4.93
CA CYS A 157 -16.62 46.49 6.11
C CYS A 157 -15.13 46.77 6.36
N THR A 158 -14.70 46.69 7.61
CA THR A 158 -13.29 46.90 7.98
C THR A 158 -12.59 45.55 8.13
N PRO A 159 -11.51 45.27 7.37
CA PRO A 159 -10.66 44.11 7.61
C PRO A 159 -9.97 44.24 8.96
N LEU A 160 -9.91 43.17 9.75
CA LEU A 160 -9.23 43.14 11.05
C LEU A 160 -7.97 42.27 11.04
N TRP A 161 -7.73 41.52 9.96
CA TRP A 161 -6.58 40.62 9.81
C TRP A 161 -5.31 41.32 9.34
N SER A 162 -5.38 42.59 8.94
CA SER A 162 -4.23 43.38 8.47
C SER A 162 -3.47 44.08 9.61
N ILE A 163 -3.93 43.94 10.86
CA ILE A 163 -3.25 44.49 12.03
C ILE A 163 -1.98 43.68 12.28
N ASP A 164 -0.82 44.36 12.27
CA ASP A 164 0.46 43.74 12.57
C ASP A 164 0.45 43.11 13.99
N PRO A 165 0.71 41.79 14.12
CA PRO A 165 0.92 41.10 15.38
C PRO A 165 1.72 41.88 16.42
N SER A 166 2.77 42.58 15.99
CA SER A 166 3.69 43.34 16.87
C SER A 166 3.02 44.53 17.57
N THR A 167 1.88 44.98 17.06
CA THR A 167 1.15 46.16 17.56
C THR A 167 0.01 45.83 18.51
N LEU A 168 -0.28 44.53 18.72
CA LEU A 168 -1.36 44.11 19.60
C LEU A 168 -0.97 44.28 21.07
N PRO A 169 -1.85 44.86 21.92
CA PRO A 169 -1.59 44.95 23.36
C PRO A 169 -1.53 43.56 23.98
N GLU A 170 -0.61 43.39 24.95
CA GLU A 170 -0.49 42.18 25.75
C GLU A 170 -1.85 41.79 26.36
N GLU A 171 -2.16 40.50 26.36
CA GLU A 171 -3.41 40.03 26.95
C GLU A 171 -3.34 40.31 28.47
N PRO A 172 -4.31 41.04 29.06
CA PRO A 172 -4.27 41.30 30.48
C PRO A 172 -4.25 39.97 31.23
N LEU A 173 -3.22 39.76 32.05
CA LEU A 173 -3.08 38.58 32.90
C LEU A 173 -4.40 38.38 33.66
N ARG A 174 -5.05 37.24 33.43
CA ARG A 174 -6.33 36.95 34.06
C ARG A 174 -6.14 36.93 35.57
N ALA A 175 -6.78 37.87 36.27
CA ALA A 175 -6.81 37.86 37.72
C ALA A 175 -7.36 36.50 38.21
N PRO A 176 -6.61 35.75 39.03
CA PRO A 176 -7.08 34.48 39.57
C PRO A 176 -8.36 34.70 40.39
N GLY A 177 -9.38 33.87 40.17
CA GLY A 177 -10.58 33.80 41.02
C GLY A 177 -11.86 34.45 40.48
N ARG A 178 -11.86 35.15 39.34
CA ARG A 178 -13.12 35.69 38.78
C ARG A 178 -13.86 34.64 37.95
N ARG A 179 -14.88 34.00 38.54
CA ARG A 179 -15.79 33.07 37.86
C ARG A 179 -16.39 33.77 36.62
N ARG A 180 -16.06 33.27 35.42
CA ARG A 180 -16.57 33.81 34.16
C ARG A 180 -18.07 33.53 34.08
N LYS A 181 -18.88 34.52 33.72
CA LYS A 181 -20.27 34.25 33.31
C LYS A 181 -20.23 33.24 32.15
N PRO A 182 -21.11 32.23 32.12
CA PRO A 182 -21.17 31.29 30.99
C PRO A 182 -21.37 32.12 29.71
N ARG A 183 -20.39 32.02 28.81
CA ARG A 183 -20.47 32.58 27.47
C ARG A 183 -20.84 31.45 26.52
N PRO A 184 -21.59 31.71 25.45
CA PRO A 184 -21.80 30.72 24.41
C PRO A 184 -20.44 30.25 23.89
N ALA A 185 -20.31 28.96 23.59
CA ALA A 185 -19.10 28.39 23.01
C ALA A 185 -18.81 29.09 21.67
N THR A 186 -17.56 29.50 21.48
CA THR A 186 -17.10 30.06 20.21
C THR A 186 -16.72 28.94 19.24
N GLU A 187 -16.57 29.26 17.97
CA GLU A 187 -16.09 28.30 16.96
C GLU A 187 -14.72 27.69 17.35
N ILE A 188 -13.82 28.51 17.91
CA ILE A 188 -12.55 28.03 18.47
C ILE A 188 -12.76 27.00 19.57
N ASP A 189 -13.75 27.20 20.46
CA ASP A 189 -14.03 26.28 21.57
C ASP A 189 -14.52 24.92 21.06
N HIS A 190 -15.34 24.89 19.99
CA HIS A 190 -15.79 23.65 19.36
C HIS A 190 -14.61 22.87 18.73
N HIS A 191 -13.79 23.55 17.93
CA HIS A 191 -12.69 22.91 17.21
C HIS A 191 -11.56 22.39 18.13
N ARG A 192 -11.35 22.97 19.31
CA ARG A 192 -10.29 22.55 20.26
C ARG A 192 -10.34 21.06 20.62
N SER A 193 -11.54 20.49 20.75
CA SER A 193 -11.75 19.09 21.16
C SER A 193 -11.40 18.05 20.07
N ALA A 194 -11.32 18.48 18.81
CA ALA A 194 -11.12 17.61 17.66
C ALA A 194 -10.00 18.09 16.71
N ALA A 195 -9.20 19.05 17.18
CA ALA A 195 -8.19 19.73 16.39
C ALA A 195 -7.11 18.76 15.84
N HIS A 196 -6.69 17.80 16.67
CA HIS A 196 -5.67 16.82 16.30
C HIS A 196 -6.13 15.84 15.22
N LEU A 197 -7.40 15.42 15.22
CA LEU A 197 -7.96 14.57 14.17
C LEU A 197 -7.96 15.30 12.83
N ALA A 198 -8.50 16.53 12.81
CA ALA A 198 -8.53 17.36 11.61
C ALA A 198 -7.13 17.59 11.02
N SER A 199 -6.17 17.92 11.89
CA SER A 199 -4.76 18.05 11.56
C SER A 199 -4.20 16.76 10.96
N ALA A 200 -4.46 15.60 11.58
CA ALA A 200 -3.96 14.33 11.11
C ALA A 200 -4.51 13.94 9.73
N ILE A 201 -5.79 14.21 9.46
CA ILE A 201 -6.45 14.03 8.16
C ILE A 201 -5.81 14.95 7.11
N LEU A 202 -5.70 16.25 7.40
CA LEU A 202 -5.14 17.24 6.47
C LEU A 202 -3.68 16.94 6.11
N ARG A 203 -2.86 16.55 7.10
CA ARG A 203 -1.44 16.19 6.89
C ARG A 203 -1.26 14.95 6.03
N ARG A 204 -2.29 14.11 5.86
CA ARG A 204 -2.30 12.88 5.05
C ARG A 204 -3.27 12.98 3.87
N ILE A 205 -3.45 14.17 3.30
CA ILE A 205 -4.48 14.39 2.28
C ILE A 205 -4.36 13.47 1.05
N ARG A 206 -3.15 13.00 0.71
CA ARG A 206 -2.94 12.09 -0.44
C ARG A 206 -3.25 10.63 -0.12
N LEU A 207 -3.59 10.29 1.13
CA LEU A 207 -4.12 8.98 1.51
C LEU A 207 -5.38 8.64 0.70
N TRP A 208 -6.23 9.64 0.43
CA TRP A 208 -7.49 9.47 -0.28
C TRP A 208 -7.32 9.08 -1.75
N ASP A 209 -6.22 9.48 -2.39
CA ASP A 209 -5.90 9.06 -3.77
C ASP A 209 -5.75 7.55 -3.93
N ARG A 210 -5.46 6.88 -2.82
CA ARG A 210 -5.03 5.49 -2.77
C ARG A 210 -6.21 4.56 -2.52
N LEU A 211 -7.35 5.14 -2.18
CA LEU A 211 -8.64 4.47 -2.10
C LEU A 211 -9.31 4.48 -3.47
N GLY A 212 -9.87 3.34 -3.87
CA GLY A 212 -10.29 3.11 -5.25
C GLY A 212 -11.49 3.97 -5.69
N GLY A 213 -11.47 4.47 -6.92
CA GLY A 213 -12.66 4.97 -7.60
C GLY A 213 -13.34 6.19 -6.98
N HIS A 214 -12.63 6.99 -6.18
CA HIS A 214 -13.16 8.26 -5.66
C HIS A 214 -13.34 9.27 -6.81
N ALA A 215 -14.50 9.92 -6.84
CA ALA A 215 -14.85 10.99 -7.76
C ALA A 215 -14.82 12.34 -7.04
N GLN A 216 -15.36 12.40 -5.82
CA GLN A 216 -15.38 13.61 -5.00
C GLN A 216 -15.18 13.29 -3.52
N LEU A 217 -14.58 14.23 -2.80
CA LEU A 217 -14.34 14.14 -1.37
C LEU A 217 -14.81 15.43 -0.70
N HIS A 218 -15.64 15.28 0.33
CA HIS A 218 -16.04 16.34 1.23
C HIS A 218 -15.65 15.97 2.66
N ILE A 219 -15.19 16.96 3.42
CA ILE A 219 -14.83 16.82 4.83
C ILE A 219 -15.48 17.96 5.59
N THR A 220 -16.42 17.64 6.47
CA THR A 220 -17.22 18.64 7.19
C THR A 220 -17.24 18.35 8.67
N PRO A 221 -17.10 19.36 9.53
CA PRO A 221 -17.29 19.19 10.96
C PRO A 221 -18.78 19.25 11.35
N GLU A 222 -19.18 18.45 12.33
CA GLU A 222 -20.52 18.46 12.92
C GLU A 222 -20.41 18.74 14.43
N VAL A 223 -21.22 19.65 14.95
CA VAL A 223 -21.21 19.98 16.39
C VAL A 223 -22.07 18.96 17.14
N ALA A 224 -21.45 18.22 18.05
CA ALA A 224 -22.09 17.21 18.87
C ALA A 224 -22.08 17.61 20.36
N ALA A 225 -22.83 16.87 21.20
CA ALA A 225 -22.92 17.14 22.63
C ALA A 225 -21.55 17.06 23.36
N HIS A 226 -20.65 16.22 22.86
CA HIS A 226 -19.30 16.01 23.40
C HIS A 226 -18.21 16.85 22.71
N GLY A 227 -18.54 17.67 21.71
CA GLY A 227 -17.57 18.50 21.01
C GLY A 227 -17.86 18.62 19.51
N LEU A 228 -16.89 18.20 18.69
CA LEU A 228 -16.92 18.35 17.24
C LEU A 228 -16.55 17.03 16.55
N ASP A 229 -17.52 16.40 15.92
CA ASP A 229 -17.34 15.21 15.10
C ASP A 229 -16.91 15.61 13.68
N TRP A 230 -16.24 14.72 12.99
CA TRP A 230 -15.84 14.92 11.60
C TRP A 230 -16.56 13.93 10.71
N GLN A 231 -17.13 14.44 9.63
CA GLN A 231 -17.78 13.64 8.61
C GLN A 231 -16.99 13.74 7.31
N ILE A 232 -16.66 12.60 6.72
CA ILE A 232 -16.05 12.50 5.40
C ILE A 232 -17.06 11.88 4.46
N THR A 233 -17.49 12.63 3.45
CA THR A 233 -18.34 12.11 2.37
C THR A 233 -17.47 11.84 1.15
N ARG A 234 -17.39 10.56 0.77
CA ARG A 234 -16.66 10.07 -0.40
C ARG A 234 -17.66 9.61 -1.45
N GLU A 235 -17.68 10.29 -2.58
CA GLU A 235 -18.46 9.87 -3.73
C GLU A 235 -17.61 8.99 -4.65
N LEU A 236 -18.16 7.85 -5.06
CA LEU A 236 -17.50 6.88 -5.93
C LEU A 236 -18.11 6.87 -7.32
N HIS A 237 -17.31 6.46 -8.31
CA HIS A 237 -17.83 6.18 -9.63
C HIS A 237 -18.90 5.06 -9.61
N PRO A 238 -19.92 5.09 -10.50
CA PRO A 238 -21.08 4.19 -10.44
C PRO A 238 -20.76 2.68 -10.42
N LYS A 239 -19.64 2.28 -11.03
CA LYS A 239 -19.21 0.87 -11.13
C LYS A 239 -18.33 0.40 -9.95
N THR A 240 -18.01 1.28 -9.00
CA THR A 240 -17.16 0.95 -7.85
C THR A 240 -18.01 0.45 -6.68
N PRO A 241 -17.60 -0.62 -5.98
CA PRO A 241 -18.32 -1.08 -4.79
C PRO A 241 -18.26 -0.03 -3.68
N VAL A 242 -19.39 0.16 -3.00
CA VAL A 242 -19.55 1.19 -1.96
C VAL A 242 -18.95 0.77 -0.62
N HIS A 243 -19.01 -0.54 -0.34
CA HIS A 243 -18.28 -1.13 0.78
C HIS A 243 -16.81 -1.29 0.40
N ASP A 244 -15.93 -0.70 1.21
CA ASP A 244 -14.49 -0.67 0.98
C ASP A 244 -13.75 -1.06 2.28
N GLU A 245 -13.46 -2.36 2.46
CA GLU A 245 -12.72 -2.86 3.63
C GLU A 245 -11.33 -2.23 3.75
N ARG A 246 -10.75 -1.80 2.62
CA ARG A 246 -9.45 -1.13 2.59
C ARG A 246 -9.49 0.22 3.28
N LEU A 247 -10.59 0.96 3.19
CA LEU A 247 -10.74 2.22 3.89
C LEU A 247 -10.50 2.02 5.39
N THR A 248 -11.17 1.03 5.98
CA THR A 248 -11.04 0.69 7.41
C THR A 248 -9.61 0.26 7.73
N ALA A 249 -9.03 -0.64 6.95
CA ALA A 249 -7.66 -1.11 7.17
C ALA A 249 -6.61 0.02 7.12
N VAL A 250 -6.77 0.96 6.18
CA VAL A 250 -5.88 2.12 6.00
C VAL A 250 -6.05 3.14 7.13
N LEU A 251 -7.27 3.42 7.56
CA LEU A 251 -7.51 4.37 8.66
C LEU A 251 -7.04 3.81 10.02
N GLN A 252 -7.14 2.50 10.21
CA GLN A 252 -6.60 1.80 11.39
C GLN A 252 -5.09 1.61 11.36
N GLU A 253 -4.42 1.84 10.23
CA GLU A 253 -2.97 1.66 10.14
C GLU A 253 -2.23 2.67 10.99
N THR A 254 -1.30 2.18 11.78
CA THR A 254 -0.54 2.93 12.78
C THR A 254 0.67 3.67 12.20
N VAL A 255 1.29 3.17 11.13
CA VAL A 255 2.51 3.76 10.57
C VAL A 255 2.18 4.83 9.51
N VAL A 256 1.38 4.47 8.50
CA VAL A 256 0.99 5.36 7.39
C VAL A 256 -0.43 5.90 7.50
N GLY A 257 -1.28 5.24 8.29
CA GLY A 257 -2.66 5.65 8.49
C GLY A 257 -2.81 6.70 9.58
N LEU A 258 -4.03 6.78 10.10
CA LEU A 258 -4.38 7.63 11.23
C LEU A 258 -4.38 6.86 12.57
N GLY A 259 -4.21 5.53 12.51
CA GLY A 259 -4.21 4.64 13.66
C GLY A 259 -5.53 4.63 14.41
N LEU A 260 -6.68 4.87 13.76
CA LEU A 260 -7.97 4.98 14.44
C LEU A 260 -8.51 3.63 14.90
N VAL A 261 -9.44 3.62 15.85
CA VAL A 261 -10.19 2.42 16.25
C VAL A 261 -11.53 2.44 15.55
N ALA A 262 -11.85 1.38 14.79
CA ALA A 262 -13.14 1.28 14.11
C ALA A 262 -14.23 0.80 15.09
N SER A 263 -15.41 1.40 15.02
CA SER A 263 -16.60 0.87 15.67
C SER A 263 -17.01 -0.47 15.04
N PRO A 264 -17.60 -1.40 15.81
CA PRO A 264 -17.99 -2.70 15.28
C PRO A 264 -19.10 -2.59 14.23
N GLY A 265 -18.79 -3.00 12.99
CA GLY A 265 -19.74 -3.13 11.89
C GLY A 265 -19.86 -1.87 11.01
N HIS A 266 -19.89 -2.07 9.69
CA HIS A 266 -20.26 -1.03 8.75
C HIS A 266 -21.78 -1.02 8.57
N GLN A 267 -22.39 0.17 8.48
CA GLN A 267 -23.78 0.30 8.08
C GLN A 267 -23.84 0.35 6.55
N CYS A 268 -23.92 -0.82 5.93
CA CYS A 268 -23.95 -0.99 4.47
C CYS A 268 -25.38 -1.09 3.94
N GLY A 269 -25.74 -0.24 2.98
CA GLY A 269 -26.90 -0.38 2.11
C GLY A 269 -26.47 -0.69 0.67
N GLU A 270 -27.43 -0.67 -0.26
CA GLU A 270 -27.17 -0.98 -1.68
C GLU A 270 -26.30 0.09 -2.38
N ASP A 271 -26.48 1.37 -2.01
CA ASP A 271 -25.82 2.52 -2.65
C ASP A 271 -24.98 3.38 -1.68
N SER A 272 -24.93 3.00 -0.41
CA SER A 272 -24.20 3.75 0.63
C SER A 272 -23.56 2.83 1.66
N CYS A 273 -22.41 3.23 2.20
CA CYS A 273 -21.75 2.56 3.32
C CYS A 273 -21.25 3.61 4.31
N VAL A 274 -21.57 3.43 5.59
CA VAL A 274 -21.08 4.30 6.68
C VAL A 274 -20.19 3.49 7.62
N ALA A 275 -19.00 4.03 7.90
CA ALA A 275 -18.06 3.50 8.88
C ALA A 275 -17.69 4.58 9.90
N GLU A 276 -17.60 4.21 11.18
CA GLU A 276 -17.30 5.13 12.28
C GLU A 276 -15.99 4.75 12.96
N PHE A 277 -15.24 5.76 13.38
CA PHE A 277 -13.93 5.62 14.00
C PHE A 277 -13.74 6.54 15.19
N THR A 278 -12.97 6.08 16.17
CA THR A 278 -12.66 6.80 17.42
C THR A 278 -11.16 6.77 17.74
N ALA A 279 -10.75 7.56 18.72
CA ALA A 279 -9.36 7.69 19.16
C ALA A 279 -8.85 6.41 19.82
N PRO A 280 -7.61 5.98 19.50
CA PRO A 280 -6.86 5.17 20.44
C PRO A 280 -6.61 6.02 21.69
N SER A 281 -6.76 5.40 22.85
CA SER A 281 -6.49 6.02 24.15
C SER A 281 -5.08 6.62 24.29
N GLU A 282 -4.12 6.20 23.46
CA GLU A 282 -2.69 6.50 23.64
C GLU A 282 -2.07 7.44 22.59
N ARG A 283 -2.70 7.66 21.43
CA ARG A 283 -2.04 8.31 20.26
C ARG A 283 -2.53 9.71 19.93
N LEU A 284 -3.82 9.97 20.07
CA LEU A 284 -4.43 11.26 19.78
C LEU A 284 -4.91 11.85 21.09
N GLY A 285 -3.96 12.18 21.97
CA GLY A 285 -4.24 12.76 23.28
C GLY A 285 -5.18 13.96 23.15
N GLY A 286 -6.32 13.91 23.83
CA GLY A 286 -7.33 14.97 23.82
C GLY A 286 -8.38 14.89 22.70
N TRP A 287 -8.35 13.85 21.85
CA TRP A 287 -9.44 13.59 20.90
C TRP A 287 -10.57 12.80 21.60
N SER A 288 -11.78 13.37 21.61
CA SER A 288 -12.99 12.75 22.19
C SER A 288 -14.14 12.63 21.19
N SER A 289 -13.90 12.83 19.90
CA SER A 289 -14.93 12.90 18.87
C SER A 289 -14.94 11.66 17.96
N VAL A 290 -15.95 11.58 17.10
CA VAL A 290 -16.13 10.49 16.15
C VAL A 290 -15.76 10.99 14.75
N LEU A 291 -15.09 10.12 13.98
CA LEU A 291 -14.93 10.27 12.54
C LEU A 291 -15.93 9.35 11.85
N SER A 292 -16.89 9.89 11.12
CA SER A 292 -17.78 9.12 10.26
C SER A 292 -17.34 9.24 8.80
N VAL A 293 -17.26 8.12 8.09
CA VAL A 293 -16.96 8.08 6.66
C VAL A 293 -18.16 7.54 5.91
N HIS A 294 -18.83 8.42 5.17
CA HIS A 294 -19.97 8.12 4.33
C HIS A 294 -19.49 7.91 2.90
N THR A 295 -19.60 6.69 2.41
CA THR A 295 -19.28 6.35 1.03
C THR A 295 -20.59 6.21 0.26
N SER A 296 -20.72 6.85 -0.89
CA SER A 296 -21.92 6.76 -1.75
C SER A 296 -21.54 6.76 -3.23
N ARG A 297 -22.45 6.34 -4.11
CA ARG A 297 -22.25 6.43 -5.56
C ARG A 297 -22.62 7.81 -6.08
N THR A 298 -21.75 8.40 -6.90
CA THR A 298 -22.08 9.63 -7.61
C THR A 298 -23.12 9.35 -8.71
N GLN A 299 -24.10 10.24 -8.85
CA GLN A 299 -25.07 10.21 -9.95
C GLN A 299 -24.57 10.98 -11.18
N THR A 300 -23.48 11.74 -11.03
CA THR A 300 -22.94 12.63 -12.06
C THR A 300 -21.82 11.93 -12.83
N PRO A 301 -21.79 11.96 -14.18
CA PRO A 301 -20.70 11.38 -14.94
C PRO A 301 -19.41 12.18 -14.70
N ALA A 302 -18.54 11.66 -13.85
CA ALA A 302 -17.25 12.28 -13.52
C ALA A 302 -16.21 12.05 -14.63
N THR A 303 -15.32 13.04 -14.79
CA THR A 303 -14.16 13.02 -15.69
C THR A 303 -13.31 11.77 -15.44
N ALA A 304 -12.87 11.09 -16.50
CA ALA A 304 -12.06 9.89 -16.39
C ALA A 304 -10.74 10.19 -15.66
N MET A 305 -10.56 9.58 -14.49
CA MET A 305 -9.29 9.61 -13.76
C MET A 305 -8.25 8.72 -14.46
N PRO A 306 -6.98 9.14 -14.57
CA PRO A 306 -5.93 8.26 -15.05
C PRO A 306 -5.80 7.05 -14.10
N ARG A 307 -5.82 5.85 -14.67
CA ARG A 307 -5.55 4.63 -13.89
C ARG A 307 -4.07 4.60 -13.48
N LYS A 308 -3.87 4.71 -12.16
CA LYS A 308 -2.72 4.35 -11.29
C LYS A 308 -1.88 5.53 -10.78
N PRO A 309 -1.59 5.57 -9.45
CA PRO A 309 -0.74 4.55 -8.80
C PRO A 309 -1.35 3.93 -7.54
N ARG A 310 -1.32 2.60 -7.43
CA ARG A 310 -1.48 1.91 -6.13
C ARG A 310 -0.10 1.65 -5.54
N HIS A 311 0.17 2.20 -4.37
CA HIS A 311 0.60 1.44 -3.19
C HIS A 311 0.66 2.39 -1.99
N PHE A 312 0.49 1.78 -0.81
CA PHE A 312 0.94 2.28 0.49
C PHE A 312 1.39 1.10 1.36
N THR A 313 1.93 0.07 0.71
CA THR A 313 2.14 -1.31 1.17
C THR A 313 0.89 -2.19 1.31
N ALA A 314 -0.08 -2.04 0.39
CA ALA A 314 -1.16 -3.00 0.06
C ALA A 314 -2.02 -3.53 1.22
N LEU A 315 -2.25 -2.70 2.24
CA LEU A 315 -3.31 -2.92 3.21
C LEU A 315 -4.67 -3.06 2.53
N GLY A 316 -5.43 -4.09 2.92
CA GLY A 316 -6.84 -4.26 2.58
C GLY A 316 -7.17 -4.30 1.09
N GLU A 317 -6.18 -4.50 0.20
CA GLU A 317 -6.51 -4.96 -1.15
C GLU A 317 -7.26 -6.27 -0.97
N ALA A 318 -8.50 -6.32 -1.47
CA ALA A 318 -9.29 -7.54 -1.46
C ALA A 318 -8.34 -8.67 -1.81
N GLN A 319 -8.07 -9.53 -0.81
CA GLN A 319 -7.36 -10.76 -1.02
C GLN A 319 -8.09 -11.36 -2.20
N PHE A 320 -7.48 -11.41 -3.38
CA PHE A 320 -8.07 -12.16 -4.48
C PHE A 320 -8.38 -13.53 -3.87
N PRO A 321 -9.65 -13.95 -3.87
CA PRO A 321 -10.21 -14.84 -2.87
C PRO A 321 -9.38 -16.12 -2.79
N SER A 322 -8.43 -16.12 -1.86
CA SER A 322 -7.41 -17.17 -1.70
C SER A 322 -7.45 -17.76 -0.29
N ARG A 323 -8.37 -17.26 0.56
CA ARG A 323 -8.76 -17.91 1.81
C ARG A 323 -10.27 -17.98 1.95
N ALA A 324 -10.74 -19.14 2.40
CA ALA A 324 -11.96 -19.21 3.19
C ALA A 324 -11.72 -18.48 4.52
N SER A 325 -12.66 -17.64 4.92
CA SER A 325 -12.70 -17.01 6.24
C SER A 325 -12.34 -18.03 7.32
N LYS A 326 -11.31 -17.76 8.13
CA LYS A 326 -11.09 -18.48 9.39
C LYS A 326 -12.23 -18.11 10.33
N ASN A 327 -13.35 -18.82 10.22
CA ASN A 327 -14.33 -18.84 11.30
C ASN A 327 -13.68 -19.55 12.49
N ASN A 328 -13.24 -18.76 13.47
CA ASN A 328 -12.95 -19.25 14.81
C ASN A 328 -14.27 -19.71 15.43
N GLY A 329 -14.54 -21.02 15.35
CA GLY A 329 -15.73 -21.63 15.95
C GLY A 329 -15.69 -23.15 15.87
N SER A 330 -15.21 -23.77 16.95
CA SER A 330 -15.42 -25.15 17.42
C SER A 330 -15.26 -26.35 16.45
N ASP A 331 -14.36 -27.25 16.86
CA ASP A 331 -14.37 -28.71 16.71
C ASP A 331 -15.41 -29.33 15.75
N THR A 332 -14.91 -29.98 14.70
CA THR A 332 -15.12 -31.43 14.53
C THR A 332 -14.16 -32.00 13.49
N SER A 333 -13.52 -33.11 13.89
CA SER A 333 -12.76 -34.06 13.08
C SER A 333 -13.26 -34.21 11.64
N MET A 334 -12.40 -33.99 10.64
CA MET A 334 -12.60 -34.55 9.29
C MET A 334 -11.26 -34.93 8.64
N VAL A 335 -10.98 -36.23 8.76
CA VAL A 335 -10.40 -37.16 7.78
C VAL A 335 -9.75 -36.51 6.54
N VAL A 336 -8.42 -36.70 6.46
CA VAL A 336 -7.63 -36.59 5.22
C VAL A 336 -8.24 -37.50 4.15
N PRO A 337 -8.58 -37.03 2.93
CA PRO A 337 -9.01 -37.94 1.88
C PRO A 337 -7.82 -38.82 1.47
N GLU A 338 -7.93 -40.13 1.70
CA GLU A 338 -7.06 -41.12 1.06
C GLU A 338 -7.14 -40.96 -0.47
N PRO A 339 -6.03 -41.16 -1.20
CA PRO A 339 -6.05 -41.13 -2.65
C PRO A 339 -6.85 -42.34 -3.17
N LEU A 340 -8.02 -42.07 -3.76
CA LEU A 340 -8.82 -43.07 -4.46
C LEU A 340 -7.99 -43.70 -5.60
N PRO A 341 -7.85 -45.04 -5.65
CA PRO A 341 -7.35 -45.70 -6.84
C PRO A 341 -8.36 -45.49 -7.97
N ARG A 342 -7.88 -45.04 -9.14
CA ARG A 342 -8.67 -44.96 -10.38
C ARG A 342 -9.10 -46.38 -10.82
N SER A 343 -10.18 -46.90 -10.24
CA SER A 343 -10.97 -47.93 -10.92
C SER A 343 -11.95 -47.25 -11.84
N ALA A 344 -11.93 -47.69 -13.09
CA ALA A 344 -12.92 -47.35 -14.08
C ALA A 344 -14.33 -47.72 -13.57
N GLU A 345 -15.33 -46.98 -14.04
CA GLU A 345 -16.77 -47.16 -13.80
C GLU A 345 -17.33 -46.48 -12.53
N ALA A 346 -17.64 -45.19 -12.66
CA ALA A 346 -19.00 -44.66 -12.49
C ALA A 346 -19.01 -43.14 -12.69
N THR A 347 -19.83 -42.66 -13.62
CA THR A 347 -20.16 -41.23 -13.81
C THR A 347 -21.00 -40.72 -12.64
N PRO A 348 -20.72 -39.50 -12.15
CA PRO A 348 -21.58 -38.37 -12.53
C PRO A 348 -20.78 -37.11 -12.93
N SER A 349 -21.30 -36.39 -13.94
CA SER A 349 -20.90 -35.05 -14.41
C SER A 349 -19.43 -34.63 -14.18
N LYS A 350 -18.53 -35.19 -14.99
CA LYS A 350 -17.11 -34.83 -15.05
C LYS A 350 -16.95 -33.38 -15.52
N ARG A 351 -16.70 -32.43 -14.62
CA ARG A 351 -15.71 -31.39 -14.95
C ARG A 351 -14.40 -32.15 -15.10
N GLU A 352 -13.85 -32.21 -16.31
CA GLU A 352 -12.52 -32.76 -16.51
C GLU A 352 -11.57 -32.04 -15.55
N PRO A 353 -10.81 -32.77 -14.72
CA PRO A 353 -9.85 -32.15 -13.81
C PRO A 353 -8.81 -31.44 -14.66
N GLN A 354 -8.90 -30.11 -14.75
CA GLN A 354 -7.87 -29.30 -15.37
C GLN A 354 -6.75 -29.11 -14.35
N GLY A 355 -5.52 -29.45 -14.75
CA GLY A 355 -4.33 -29.19 -13.97
C GLY A 355 -4.23 -27.73 -13.53
N ARG A 356 -3.70 -27.50 -12.33
CA ARG A 356 -3.51 -26.14 -11.79
C ARG A 356 -2.13 -25.62 -12.12
N CYS A 357 -2.05 -24.42 -12.68
CA CYS A 357 -0.82 -23.72 -12.99
C CYS A 357 -0.47 -22.72 -11.89
N THR A 358 0.67 -22.91 -11.23
CA THR A 358 1.23 -21.96 -10.27
C THR A 358 2.53 -21.40 -10.82
N GLN A 359 2.63 -20.07 -10.90
CA GLN A 359 3.86 -19.41 -11.29
C GLN A 359 4.72 -19.06 -10.07
N LEU A 360 5.99 -19.43 -10.12
CA LEU A 360 6.99 -18.94 -9.17
C LEU A 360 7.61 -17.64 -9.70
N LEU A 361 7.50 -16.59 -8.90
CA LEU A 361 8.07 -15.28 -9.17
C LEU A 361 9.26 -15.04 -8.25
N ALA A 362 10.27 -14.36 -8.77
CA ALA A 362 11.40 -13.89 -7.97
C ALA A 362 11.48 -12.36 -8.04
N PRO A 363 11.72 -11.67 -6.92
CA PRO A 363 12.00 -10.23 -6.93
C PRO A 363 13.22 -9.91 -7.78
N ARG A 364 13.28 -8.65 -8.24
CA ARG A 364 14.40 -8.17 -9.05
C ARG A 364 15.71 -8.30 -8.27
N PHE A 365 16.69 -8.98 -8.88
CA PHE A 365 18.00 -9.28 -8.27
C PHE A 365 17.98 -10.17 -7.01
N GLY A 366 16.83 -10.72 -6.62
CA GLY A 366 16.71 -11.54 -5.40
C GLY A 366 17.27 -12.95 -5.58
N ILE A 367 16.73 -13.70 -6.55
CA ILE A 367 17.06 -15.12 -6.76
C ILE A 367 17.54 -15.35 -8.19
N SER A 368 18.61 -16.16 -8.32
CA SER A 368 19.13 -16.55 -9.64
C SER A 368 18.16 -17.46 -10.39
N GLU A 369 18.14 -17.39 -11.72
CA GLU A 369 17.30 -18.26 -12.57
C GLU A 369 17.54 -19.76 -12.29
N SER A 370 18.80 -20.12 -12.04
CA SER A 370 19.19 -21.48 -11.66
C SER A 370 18.65 -21.91 -10.31
N ASP A 371 18.66 -21.01 -9.32
CA ASP A 371 18.12 -21.31 -7.98
C ASP A 371 16.59 -21.42 -8.03
N LEU A 372 15.92 -20.53 -8.77
CA LEU A 372 14.47 -20.57 -8.94
C LEU A 372 14.01 -21.89 -9.58
N GLN A 373 14.70 -22.36 -10.62
CA GLN A 373 14.40 -23.65 -11.24
C GLN A 373 14.72 -24.84 -10.31
N ARG A 374 15.85 -24.78 -9.59
CA ARG A 374 16.20 -25.81 -8.61
C ARG A 374 15.11 -25.96 -7.56
N ILE A 375 14.61 -24.85 -7.03
CA ILE A 375 13.57 -24.83 -5.99
C ILE A 375 12.23 -25.27 -6.57
N ALA A 376 11.89 -24.87 -7.79
CA ALA A 376 10.71 -25.39 -8.50
C ALA A 376 10.75 -26.92 -8.64
N THR A 377 11.93 -27.47 -8.94
CA THR A 377 12.14 -28.92 -9.07
C THR A 377 12.02 -29.63 -7.73
N GLN A 378 12.57 -29.05 -6.65
CA GLN A 378 12.45 -29.60 -5.29
C GLN A 378 11.00 -29.54 -4.77
N LEU A 379 10.29 -28.43 -5.00
CA LEU A 379 8.87 -28.27 -4.68
C LEU A 379 8.02 -29.30 -5.44
N GLY A 380 8.27 -29.44 -6.76
CA GLY A 380 7.59 -30.42 -7.59
C GLY A 380 7.87 -31.86 -7.15
N ALA A 381 9.10 -32.18 -6.75
CA ALA A 381 9.44 -33.48 -6.17
C ALA A 381 8.69 -33.73 -4.86
N ALA A 382 8.61 -32.74 -3.98
CA ALA A 382 7.86 -32.84 -2.72
C ALA A 382 6.37 -33.10 -2.96
N TRP A 383 5.75 -32.44 -3.95
CA TRP A 383 4.35 -32.68 -4.32
C TRP A 383 4.15 -34.03 -5.02
N ALA A 384 5.11 -34.47 -5.84
CA ALA A 384 5.05 -35.80 -6.45
C ALA A 384 5.20 -36.94 -5.42
N LEU A 385 6.02 -36.75 -4.39
CA LEU A 385 6.08 -37.66 -3.23
C LEU A 385 4.74 -37.74 -2.47
N GLN A 386 3.91 -36.70 -2.57
CA GLN A 386 2.55 -36.67 -2.02
C GLN A 386 1.49 -37.24 -2.99
N GLY A 387 1.91 -37.94 -4.05
CA GLY A 387 1.03 -38.65 -4.98
C GLY A 387 0.56 -37.86 -6.21
N CYS A 388 1.07 -36.65 -6.43
CA CYS A 388 0.68 -35.84 -7.60
C CYS A 388 1.51 -36.14 -8.86
N ARG A 389 0.91 -35.90 -10.02
CA ARG A 389 1.62 -35.78 -11.29
C ARG A 389 1.97 -34.30 -11.51
N VAL A 390 3.25 -33.96 -11.44
CA VAL A 390 3.72 -32.57 -11.43
C VAL A 390 4.63 -32.28 -12.64
N LEU A 391 4.38 -31.16 -13.32
CA LEU A 391 5.25 -30.64 -14.37
C LEU A 391 5.95 -29.36 -13.91
N VAL A 392 7.28 -29.31 -14.01
CA VAL A 392 8.05 -28.06 -13.94
C VAL A 392 8.26 -27.53 -15.34
N LEU A 393 7.53 -26.48 -15.69
CA LEU A 393 7.59 -25.82 -16.99
C LEU A 393 8.47 -24.59 -16.91
N THR A 394 9.63 -24.64 -17.57
CA THR A 394 10.59 -23.54 -17.61
C THR A 394 10.56 -22.87 -18.97
N CYS A 395 10.27 -21.58 -19.03
CA CYS A 395 10.18 -20.83 -20.29
C CYS A 395 11.31 -19.81 -20.42
N SER A 396 11.93 -19.73 -21.59
CA SER A 396 12.88 -18.66 -21.95
C SER A 396 12.41 -17.92 -23.20
N PHE A 397 12.39 -16.60 -23.18
CA PHE A 397 11.92 -15.78 -24.31
C PHE A 397 13.13 -15.39 -25.16
N GLY A 398 13.19 -15.92 -26.38
CA GLY A 398 14.12 -15.40 -27.37
C GLY A 398 13.68 -13.99 -27.76
N HIS A 399 14.51 -12.97 -27.50
CA HIS A 399 14.33 -11.70 -28.20
C HIS A 399 14.48 -11.94 -29.70
N ARG A 400 13.61 -11.28 -30.50
CA ARG A 400 13.86 -11.00 -31.91
C ARG A 400 15.35 -10.67 -32.07
N ARG A 401 16.10 -11.49 -32.81
CA ARG A 401 17.39 -11.08 -33.40
C ARG A 401 17.08 -9.98 -34.45
N THR A 402 16.66 -8.79 -34.03
CA THR A 402 16.72 -7.57 -34.85
C THR A 402 17.96 -6.75 -34.53
N ARG A 403 18.94 -7.32 -33.84
CA ARG A 403 20.33 -6.88 -33.98
C ARG A 403 20.94 -7.67 -35.13
N LYS A 404 21.00 -7.06 -36.31
CA LYS A 404 21.99 -7.44 -37.32
C LYS A 404 23.33 -7.61 -36.58
N PRO A 405 23.94 -8.81 -36.54
CA PRO A 405 25.30 -8.91 -36.03
C PRO A 405 26.16 -7.97 -36.86
N LEU A 406 26.89 -7.08 -36.19
CA LEU A 406 27.81 -6.11 -36.81
C LEU A 406 29.05 -6.77 -37.46
N ARG A 407 29.04 -8.09 -37.64
CA ARG A 407 30.00 -8.82 -38.47
C ARG A 407 29.28 -9.95 -39.21
N GLY A 408 29.28 -9.84 -40.53
CA GLY A 408 28.62 -10.75 -41.45
C GLY A 408 29.32 -12.10 -41.52
N TYR A 409 28.72 -13.09 -40.86
CA TYR A 409 28.77 -14.46 -41.35
C TYR A 409 27.39 -14.78 -41.92
N PRO A 410 27.30 -15.23 -43.18
CA PRO A 410 26.04 -15.72 -43.72
C PRO A 410 25.72 -17.04 -43.01
N GLU A 411 24.76 -17.04 -42.08
CA GLU A 411 24.07 -18.28 -41.70
C GLU A 411 23.28 -18.75 -42.94
N PRO A 412 23.37 -20.02 -43.35
CA PRO A 412 22.64 -20.52 -44.51
C PRO A 412 21.13 -20.45 -44.25
N GLU A 413 20.45 -19.54 -44.96
CA GLU A 413 19.00 -19.44 -44.99
C GLU A 413 18.44 -20.67 -45.73
N TRP A 414 17.83 -21.59 -44.99
CA TRP A 414 16.97 -22.60 -45.60
C TRP A 414 15.65 -21.93 -46.01
N PRO A 415 15.18 -22.12 -47.26
CA PRO A 415 13.92 -21.55 -47.70
C PRO A 415 12.77 -22.21 -46.93
N SER A 416 12.09 -21.41 -46.12
CA SER A 416 10.93 -21.77 -45.32
C SER A 416 9.69 -21.96 -46.20
N THR A 417 9.64 -23.07 -46.93
CA THR A 417 8.39 -23.56 -47.52
C THR A 417 8.05 -24.93 -46.98
N LYS A 418 7.03 -24.95 -46.11
CA LYS A 418 6.17 -26.10 -45.80
C LYS A 418 6.93 -27.37 -45.38
N ARG A 419 7.53 -27.36 -44.20
CA ARG A 419 7.71 -28.61 -43.45
C ARG A 419 6.34 -29.02 -42.90
N PRO A 420 5.85 -30.24 -43.13
CA PRO A 420 4.70 -30.74 -42.38
C PRO A 420 5.16 -30.79 -40.92
N ILE A 421 4.61 -29.90 -40.09
CA ILE A 421 4.69 -30.04 -38.64
C ILE A 421 3.73 -31.19 -38.34
N ASN A 422 4.22 -32.42 -38.41
CA ASN A 422 3.66 -33.45 -37.53
C ASN A 422 4.07 -32.97 -36.13
N PRO A 423 3.15 -32.54 -35.26
CA PRO A 423 3.50 -32.31 -33.87
C PRO A 423 3.87 -33.69 -33.33
N ALA A 424 5.17 -33.99 -33.25
CA ALA A 424 5.61 -35.07 -32.39
C ALA A 424 5.00 -34.76 -31.01
N PRO A 425 4.38 -35.75 -30.33
CA PRO A 425 3.79 -35.52 -29.01
C PRO A 425 4.85 -34.84 -28.14
N LYS A 426 4.51 -33.67 -27.56
CA LYS A 426 5.46 -32.87 -26.77
C LYS A 426 6.01 -33.77 -25.67
N ALA A 427 7.26 -34.22 -25.79
CA ALA A 427 7.82 -35.19 -24.86
C ALA A 427 8.12 -34.51 -23.52
N TRP A 428 7.25 -34.73 -22.53
CA TRP A 428 7.50 -34.34 -21.15
C TRP A 428 8.65 -35.19 -20.59
N ASN A 429 9.74 -34.58 -20.12
CA ASN A 429 10.88 -35.36 -19.63
C ASN A 429 10.62 -35.80 -18.19
N LYS A 430 10.37 -37.09 -17.98
CA LYS A 430 10.17 -37.66 -16.64
C LYS A 430 11.49 -37.61 -15.85
N LEU A 431 11.45 -36.98 -14.68
CA LEU A 431 12.57 -36.94 -13.73
C LEU A 431 12.49 -38.15 -12.79
N ARG A 432 13.65 -38.66 -12.37
CA ARG A 432 13.72 -39.78 -11.44
C ARG A 432 13.43 -39.28 -10.02
N LEU A 433 12.42 -39.87 -9.39
CA LEU A 433 12.06 -39.65 -7.99
C LEU A 433 12.40 -40.89 -7.16
N ALA A 434 12.88 -40.68 -5.93
CA ALA A 434 12.95 -41.72 -4.90
C ALA A 434 11.57 -41.85 -4.24
N PRO A 435 11.30 -42.95 -3.50
CA PRO A 435 10.04 -43.67 -3.59
C PRO A 435 8.81 -42.81 -3.26
N GLY A 436 7.80 -42.89 -4.13
CA GLY A 436 6.52 -42.22 -4.00
C GLY A 436 5.57 -42.68 -5.11
N THR A 437 4.27 -42.42 -4.96
CA THR A 437 3.24 -42.84 -5.92
C THR A 437 2.99 -41.84 -7.05
N GLY A 438 3.55 -40.63 -6.96
CA GLY A 438 3.42 -39.59 -7.99
C GLY A 438 4.56 -39.60 -9.02
N GLU A 439 4.51 -38.62 -9.93
CA GLU A 439 5.49 -38.48 -11.01
C GLU A 439 5.90 -37.02 -11.19
N LEU A 440 7.19 -36.77 -11.38
CA LEU A 440 7.73 -35.44 -11.68
C LEU A 440 8.23 -35.40 -13.11
N PHE A 441 7.86 -34.36 -13.83
CA PHE A 441 8.31 -34.07 -15.18
C PHE A 441 8.92 -32.69 -15.24
N ALA A 442 9.85 -32.48 -16.16
CA ALA A 442 10.40 -31.18 -16.47
C ALA A 442 10.35 -30.93 -17.98
N HIS A 443 10.03 -29.70 -18.36
CA HIS A 443 10.06 -29.27 -19.75
C HIS A 443 10.65 -27.86 -19.83
N THR A 444 11.57 -27.65 -20.78
CA THR A 444 12.11 -26.31 -21.07
C THR A 444 11.61 -25.88 -22.42
N SER A 445 10.72 -24.89 -22.45
CA SER A 445 10.18 -24.32 -23.69
C SER A 445 11.01 -23.11 -24.13
N ARG A 446 11.28 -23.06 -25.44
CA ARG A 446 11.80 -21.89 -26.16
C ARG A 446 10.78 -21.34 -27.16
N GLU A 447 9.51 -21.75 -27.01
CA GLU A 447 8.41 -21.37 -27.89
C GLU A 447 8.10 -19.86 -27.75
N TYR A 448 7.47 -19.29 -28.78
CA TYR A 448 7.05 -17.89 -28.79
C TYR A 448 5.86 -17.66 -27.85
N LEU A 449 5.62 -16.40 -27.45
CA LEU A 449 4.53 -16.04 -26.54
C LEU A 449 3.15 -16.54 -27.01
N ASP A 450 2.94 -16.62 -28.33
CA ASP A 450 1.67 -16.97 -28.97
C ASP A 450 1.37 -18.49 -28.93
N GLU A 451 2.38 -19.35 -28.79
CA GLU A 451 2.22 -20.81 -28.76
C GLU A 451 2.00 -21.36 -27.33
N ARG A 452 2.10 -20.48 -26.31
CA ARG A 452 2.00 -20.85 -24.89
C ARG A 452 0.60 -21.27 -24.45
N PRO A 453 -0.50 -20.67 -24.91
CA PRO A 453 -1.84 -21.12 -24.53
C PRO A 453 -2.04 -22.61 -24.84
N ASP A 454 -1.56 -23.07 -26.00
CA ASP A 454 -1.65 -24.46 -26.42
C ASP A 454 -0.73 -25.37 -25.57
N LEU A 455 0.48 -24.91 -25.25
CA LEU A 455 1.40 -25.64 -24.38
C LEU A 455 0.82 -25.83 -22.97
N LEU A 456 0.27 -24.76 -22.39
CA LEU A 456 -0.34 -24.81 -21.06
C LEU A 456 -1.63 -25.62 -21.08
N ALA A 457 -2.45 -25.53 -22.12
CA ALA A 457 -3.64 -26.37 -22.28
C ALA A 457 -3.28 -27.86 -22.33
N ALA A 458 -2.25 -28.23 -23.10
CA ALA A 458 -1.75 -29.61 -23.15
C ALA A 458 -1.23 -30.07 -21.78
N ALA A 459 -0.46 -29.23 -21.08
CA ALA A 459 0.01 -29.54 -19.73
C ALA A 459 -1.14 -29.72 -18.74
N ARG A 460 -2.17 -28.86 -18.80
CA ARG A 460 -3.35 -28.93 -17.93
C ARG A 460 -4.17 -30.21 -18.16
N ALA A 461 -4.11 -30.81 -19.35
CA ALA A 461 -4.77 -32.09 -19.64
C ALA A 461 -4.04 -33.30 -19.04
N GLU A 462 -2.72 -33.20 -18.80
CA GLU A 462 -1.89 -34.35 -18.41
C GLU A 462 -1.42 -34.34 -16.95
N PHE A 463 -1.31 -33.18 -16.32
CA PHE A 463 -0.71 -33.01 -14.99
C PHE A 463 -1.70 -32.44 -13.98
N ASP A 464 -1.59 -32.85 -12.72
CA ASP A 464 -2.40 -32.28 -11.63
C ASP A 464 -1.92 -30.86 -11.27
N TRP A 465 -0.59 -30.67 -11.30
CA TRP A 465 0.08 -29.41 -10.95
C TRP A 465 1.16 -29.05 -11.97
N ILE A 466 1.17 -27.78 -12.36
CA ILE A 466 2.16 -27.19 -13.26
C ILE A 466 2.85 -26.06 -12.49
N ILE A 467 4.16 -26.14 -12.35
CA ILE A 467 4.99 -25.08 -11.76
C ILE A 467 5.66 -24.33 -12.91
N PHE A 468 5.20 -23.11 -13.17
CA PHE A 468 5.75 -22.24 -14.21
C PHE A 468 6.91 -21.41 -13.68
N VAL A 469 8.04 -21.42 -14.40
CA VAL A 469 9.25 -20.66 -14.06
C VAL A 469 9.71 -19.85 -15.27
N ASP A 470 9.86 -18.54 -15.08
CA ASP A 470 10.43 -17.63 -16.06
C ASP A 470 11.98 -17.58 -15.97
N ARG A 471 12.68 -17.69 -17.11
CA ARG A 471 14.13 -17.58 -17.24
C ARG A 471 14.61 -16.25 -17.85
N ASN A 472 13.81 -15.19 -17.86
CA ASN A 472 14.17 -13.93 -18.52
C ASN A 472 14.57 -12.79 -17.57
N ASN A 473 15.06 -13.12 -16.36
CA ASN A 473 15.36 -12.14 -15.31
C ASN A 473 16.63 -11.29 -15.61
N ARG A 474 17.38 -11.60 -16.68
CA ARG A 474 18.66 -10.94 -17.02
C ARG A 474 18.57 -9.44 -17.35
N TYR A 475 17.39 -8.90 -17.64
CA TYR A 475 17.25 -7.53 -18.17
C TYR A 475 16.73 -6.50 -17.16
N GLY A 476 16.52 -6.88 -15.89
CA GLY A 476 16.15 -5.93 -14.84
C GLY A 476 14.76 -5.32 -15.00
N THR A 477 13.90 -5.88 -15.83
CA THR A 477 12.50 -5.44 -16.04
C THR A 477 11.51 -6.06 -15.05
N GLY A 478 11.97 -6.91 -14.12
CA GLY A 478 11.12 -7.72 -13.25
C GLY A 478 10.74 -9.06 -13.89
N PRO A 479 10.12 -9.99 -13.14
CA PRO A 479 9.71 -11.28 -13.68
C PRO A 479 8.57 -11.12 -14.68
N TYR A 480 8.58 -11.92 -15.74
CA TYR A 480 7.42 -12.05 -16.61
C TYR A 480 6.25 -12.66 -15.84
N VAL A 481 5.03 -12.15 -16.06
CA VAL A 481 3.81 -12.66 -15.43
C VAL A 481 3.00 -13.43 -16.47
N GLU A 482 2.73 -14.70 -16.21
CA GLU A 482 1.89 -15.58 -17.03
C GLU A 482 0.42 -15.36 -16.70
N GLU A 483 -0.36 -14.85 -17.64
CA GLU A 483 -1.80 -14.55 -17.46
C GLU A 483 -2.65 -15.82 -17.29
N LEU A 484 -2.17 -16.95 -17.82
CA LEU A 484 -2.83 -18.25 -17.72
C LEU A 484 -2.47 -19.03 -16.44
N ALA A 485 -1.73 -18.43 -15.51
CA ALA A 485 -1.47 -19.03 -14.20
C ALA A 485 -2.69 -18.85 -13.28
N ASP A 486 -3.03 -19.89 -12.52
CA ASP A 486 -4.13 -19.84 -11.55
C ASP A 486 -3.70 -19.17 -10.23
N SER A 487 -2.40 -19.16 -9.95
CA SER A 487 -1.83 -18.64 -8.70
C SER A 487 -0.39 -18.18 -8.88
N TYR A 488 0.03 -17.16 -8.11
CA TYR A 488 1.39 -16.62 -8.13
C TYR A 488 2.01 -16.72 -6.74
N VAL A 489 3.19 -17.28 -6.64
CA VAL A 489 3.95 -17.38 -5.38
C VAL A 489 5.27 -16.64 -5.55
N VAL A 490 5.60 -15.77 -4.60
CA VAL A 490 6.88 -15.04 -4.63
C VAL A 490 7.89 -15.77 -3.76
N LEU A 491 8.99 -16.20 -4.37
CA LEU A 491 10.10 -16.81 -3.69
C LEU A 491 11.15 -15.74 -3.38
N VAL A 492 11.63 -15.71 -2.14
CA VAL A 492 12.55 -14.67 -1.66
C VAL A 492 13.43 -15.20 -0.52
N ASP A 493 14.62 -14.64 -0.37
CA ASP A 493 15.52 -15.01 0.72
C ASP A 493 14.98 -14.52 2.08
N ASP A 494 15.02 -15.40 3.08
CA ASP A 494 14.76 -15.12 4.48
C ASP A 494 15.98 -14.41 5.07
N ALA A 495 16.05 -13.10 4.78
CA ALA A 495 17.08 -12.22 5.30
C ALA A 495 16.92 -11.93 6.80
N GLY A 496 15.86 -12.45 7.45
CA GLY A 496 15.44 -12.03 8.78
C GLY A 496 14.73 -10.68 8.78
N TYR A 497 14.27 -10.27 9.95
CA TYR A 497 13.63 -8.97 10.19
C TYR A 497 14.51 -8.09 11.07
N GLU A 498 14.64 -6.82 10.69
CA GLU A 498 15.34 -5.84 11.50
C GLU A 498 14.44 -5.39 12.65
N ASP A 499 14.87 -5.61 13.89
CA ASP A 499 14.19 -5.16 15.11
C ASP A 499 14.76 -3.84 15.67
N THR A 500 15.91 -3.40 15.15
CA THR A 500 16.58 -2.14 15.49
C THR A 500 17.25 -1.52 14.27
N VAL A 501 17.28 -0.18 14.21
CA VAL A 501 17.99 0.59 13.17
C VAL A 501 18.96 1.56 13.81
N VAL A 502 20.09 1.81 13.12
CA VAL A 502 21.06 2.82 13.54
C VAL A 502 20.74 4.14 12.85
N ILE A 503 20.26 5.13 13.62
CA ILE A 503 20.13 6.52 13.17
C ILE A 503 21.35 7.33 13.60
N THR A 504 21.60 8.44 12.92
CA THR A 504 22.66 9.39 13.30
C THR A 504 22.03 10.62 13.91
N GLU A 505 22.29 10.88 15.19
CA GLU A 505 21.84 12.12 15.84
C GLU A 505 23.00 13.13 15.86
N ALA A 506 22.71 14.39 15.53
CA ALA A 506 23.66 15.47 15.66
C ALA A 506 23.47 16.15 17.02
N HIS A 507 24.38 15.89 17.97
CA HIS A 507 24.44 16.59 19.25
C HIS A 507 25.69 17.45 19.31
N GLY A 508 25.52 18.77 19.44
CA GLY A 508 26.64 19.72 19.54
C GLY A 508 27.59 19.73 18.33
N GLY A 509 27.10 19.39 17.13
CA GLY A 509 27.90 19.30 15.91
C GLY A 509 28.64 17.97 15.71
N VAL A 510 28.51 17.00 16.64
CA VAL A 510 29.06 15.65 16.51
C VAL A 510 27.93 14.68 16.14
N ALA A 511 28.15 13.92 15.08
CA ALA A 511 27.26 12.84 14.63
C ALA A 511 27.50 11.58 15.47
N THR A 512 26.55 11.20 16.33
CA THR A 512 26.62 9.97 17.13
C THR A 512 25.61 8.93 16.63
N PRO A 513 26.03 7.67 16.41
CA PRO A 513 25.10 6.61 16.04
C PRO A 513 24.26 6.17 17.25
N ARG A 514 22.94 6.15 17.09
CA ARG A 514 21.97 5.68 18.09
C ARG A 514 21.15 4.54 17.50
N ARG A 515 21.01 3.44 18.25
CA ARG A 515 20.09 2.34 17.91
C ARG A 515 18.68 2.68 18.40
N VAL A 516 17.70 2.58 17.50
CA VAL A 516 16.28 2.82 17.79
C VAL A 516 15.50 1.53 17.48
N PRO A 517 14.64 1.06 18.40
CA PRO A 517 13.81 -0.12 18.14
C PRO A 517 12.78 0.18 17.05
N VAL A 518 12.44 -0.85 16.28
CA VAL A 518 11.46 -0.78 15.19
C VAL A 518 10.26 -1.65 15.54
N SER A 519 9.04 -1.18 15.24
CA SER A 519 7.84 -2.00 15.44
C SER A 519 7.75 -3.12 14.40
N ALA A 520 6.95 -4.17 14.67
CA ALA A 520 6.74 -5.25 13.71
C ALA A 520 6.12 -4.74 12.39
N ALA A 521 5.22 -3.75 12.47
CA ALA A 521 4.60 -3.13 11.31
C ALA A 521 5.62 -2.36 10.46
N GLU A 522 6.48 -1.54 11.08
CA GLU A 522 7.57 -0.83 10.41
C GLU A 522 8.56 -1.81 9.75
N SER A 523 8.94 -2.87 10.48
CA SER A 523 9.87 -3.89 9.99
C SER A 523 9.29 -4.67 8.79
N ALA A 524 8.01 -5.04 8.84
CA ALA A 524 7.32 -5.71 7.73
C ALA A 524 7.27 -4.83 6.47
N MET A 525 6.92 -3.55 6.62
CA MET A 525 6.88 -2.60 5.50
C MET A 525 8.25 -2.40 4.86
N ALA A 526 9.27 -2.18 5.69
CA ALA A 526 10.65 -2.04 5.27
C ALA A 526 11.16 -3.27 4.52
N TRP A 527 10.96 -4.45 5.10
CA TRP A 527 11.37 -5.72 4.53
C TRP A 527 10.70 -5.94 3.16
N ARG A 528 9.40 -5.67 3.06
CA ARG A 528 8.66 -5.82 1.80
C ARG A 528 9.27 -4.95 0.70
N HIS A 529 9.61 -3.71 1.00
CA HIS A 529 10.19 -2.80 0.01
C HIS A 529 11.60 -3.27 -0.40
N ALA A 530 12.45 -3.59 0.59
CA ALA A 530 13.82 -4.02 0.37
C ALA A 530 13.90 -5.31 -0.45
N HIS A 531 13.00 -6.26 -0.20
CA HIS A 531 13.11 -7.61 -0.74
C HIS A 531 12.14 -7.94 -1.88
N LEU A 532 11.01 -7.22 -2.03
CA LEU A 532 10.00 -7.53 -3.06
C LEU A 532 9.96 -6.53 -4.22
N THR A 533 11.06 -5.79 -4.42
CA THR A 533 11.18 -4.82 -5.51
C THR A 533 10.98 -5.48 -6.89
N GLY A 534 10.16 -4.86 -7.73
CA GLY A 534 9.89 -5.31 -9.11
C GLY A 534 8.74 -6.29 -9.26
N ILE A 535 8.09 -6.71 -8.17
CA ILE A 535 6.85 -7.49 -8.22
C ILE A 535 5.65 -6.53 -8.39
N PRO A 536 4.82 -6.67 -9.45
CA PRO A 536 3.71 -5.76 -9.70
C PRO A 536 2.46 -6.16 -8.90
N PHE A 537 2.51 -6.04 -7.57
CA PHE A 537 1.40 -6.41 -6.66
C PHE A 537 0.07 -5.70 -6.98
N ASP A 538 0.13 -4.56 -7.67
CA ASP A 538 -1.03 -3.80 -8.16
C ASP A 538 -1.70 -4.39 -9.41
N ARG A 539 -1.13 -5.46 -9.98
CA ARG A 539 -1.60 -6.15 -11.20
C ARG A 539 -1.83 -7.62 -10.98
N ILE A 540 -1.09 -8.24 -10.04
CA ILE A 540 -1.12 -9.69 -9.87
C ILE A 540 -1.60 -10.12 -8.47
N PRO A 541 -2.47 -11.14 -8.41
CA PRO A 541 -2.95 -11.74 -7.19
C PRO A 541 -1.91 -12.70 -6.60
N VAL A 542 -0.99 -12.19 -5.78
CA VAL A 542 0.02 -13.04 -5.13
C VAL A 542 -0.61 -13.83 -3.98
N ALA A 543 -0.49 -15.16 -4.03
CA ALA A 543 -0.98 -16.07 -2.99
C ALA A 543 -0.17 -15.93 -1.68
N GLY A 544 1.13 -15.64 -1.79
CA GLY A 544 1.98 -15.33 -0.65
C GLY A 544 3.48 -15.51 -0.95
N LEU A 545 4.27 -15.45 0.11
CA LEU A 545 5.72 -15.54 0.11
C LEU A 545 6.19 -16.93 0.53
N VAL A 546 7.17 -17.47 -0.18
CA VAL A 546 7.96 -18.62 0.29
C VAL A 546 9.35 -18.09 0.60
N LEU A 547 9.73 -18.17 1.87
CA LEU A 547 11.03 -17.69 2.33
C LEU A 547 12.03 -18.84 2.30
N GLN A 548 13.13 -18.66 1.56
CA GLN A 548 14.24 -19.62 1.57
C GLN A 548 15.38 -19.12 2.46
N PRO A 549 16.16 -19.98 3.12
CA PRO A 549 17.26 -19.55 3.98
C PRO A 549 18.25 -18.65 3.23
N ALA A 550 18.50 -17.43 3.74
CA ALA A 550 19.51 -16.55 3.17
C ALA A 550 20.93 -17.15 3.32
N ARG A 551 21.80 -16.87 2.34
CA ARG A 551 23.20 -17.34 2.35
C ARG A 551 24.01 -16.72 3.51
N ARG A 552 23.60 -15.56 4.00
CA ARG A 552 24.12 -14.89 5.19
C ARG A 552 22.91 -14.47 6.03
N ALA A 553 22.77 -15.05 7.22
CA ALA A 553 21.78 -14.62 8.19
C ALA A 553 22.51 -13.77 9.22
N ASP A 554 22.47 -12.45 9.05
CA ASP A 554 23.00 -11.52 10.03
C ASP A 554 21.86 -11.22 11.02
N THR A 555 22.02 -11.70 12.26
CA THR A 555 21.12 -11.45 13.42
C THR A 555 19.67 -11.92 13.25
N GLN A 556 19.29 -12.94 14.01
CA GLN A 556 17.88 -13.34 14.13
C GLN A 556 17.19 -12.52 15.21
N ALA A 557 16.17 -11.75 14.81
CA ALA A 557 15.24 -11.14 15.74
C ALA A 557 14.55 -12.22 16.62
N PRO A 558 14.07 -11.85 17.82
CA PRO A 558 13.30 -12.75 18.67
C PRO A 558 12.11 -13.37 17.94
N ARG A 559 11.81 -14.66 18.20
CA ARG A 559 10.74 -15.40 17.51
C ARG A 559 9.36 -14.71 17.59
N ASN A 560 9.03 -14.11 18.74
CA ASN A 560 7.79 -13.35 18.92
C ASN A 560 7.75 -12.06 18.08
N PHE A 561 8.88 -11.48 17.72
CA PHE A 561 8.97 -10.37 16.78
C PHE A 561 8.71 -10.87 15.36
N VAL A 562 9.36 -11.98 14.97
CA VAL A 562 9.16 -12.63 13.66
C VAL A 562 7.70 -12.97 13.41
N GLU A 563 7.03 -13.62 14.36
CA GLU A 563 5.62 -14.00 14.24
C GLU A 563 4.68 -12.78 14.12
N ARG A 564 4.99 -11.67 14.82
CA ARG A 564 4.24 -10.42 14.69
C ARG A 564 4.51 -9.74 13.34
N THR A 565 5.74 -9.74 12.86
CA THR A 565 6.10 -9.17 11.55
C THR A 565 5.46 -9.95 10.41
N ASP A 566 5.34 -11.29 10.53
CA ASP A 566 4.58 -12.12 9.58
C ASP A 566 3.10 -11.76 9.52
N ALA A 567 2.48 -11.56 10.69
CA ALA A 567 1.08 -11.15 10.77
C ALA A 567 0.87 -9.78 10.09
N GLU A 568 1.83 -8.86 10.24
CA GLU A 568 1.81 -7.59 9.53
C GLU A 568 2.05 -7.75 8.02
N LEU A 569 2.96 -8.63 7.58
CA LEU A 569 3.13 -8.97 6.15
C LEU A 569 1.85 -9.57 5.55
N GLU A 570 1.13 -10.42 6.30
CA GLU A 570 -0.19 -10.93 5.92
C GLU A 570 -1.21 -9.79 5.80
N ARG A 571 -1.25 -8.87 6.78
CA ARG A 571 -2.10 -7.67 6.75
C ARG A 571 -1.79 -6.77 5.54
N TYR A 572 -0.53 -6.70 5.12
CA TYR A 572 -0.06 -6.00 3.93
C TYR A 572 -0.27 -6.76 2.61
N GLY A 573 -0.99 -7.89 2.62
CA GLY A 573 -1.34 -8.67 1.42
C GLY A 573 -0.21 -9.55 0.90
N THR A 574 0.82 -9.81 1.70
CA THR A 574 1.96 -10.67 1.34
C THR A 574 2.22 -11.70 2.44
N PRO A 575 1.28 -12.63 2.71
CA PRO A 575 1.41 -13.60 3.79
C PRO A 575 2.58 -14.54 3.54
N VAL A 576 3.31 -14.91 4.60
CA VAL A 576 4.33 -15.96 4.54
C VAL A 576 3.64 -17.32 4.54
N LEU A 577 3.76 -18.05 3.43
CA LEU A 577 3.16 -19.38 3.25
C LEU A 577 4.01 -20.47 3.90
N ALA A 578 5.32 -20.34 3.79
CA ALA A 578 6.27 -21.34 4.25
C ALA A 578 7.67 -20.72 4.42
N ARG A 579 8.43 -21.26 5.38
CA ARG A 579 9.87 -21.00 5.54
C ARG A 579 10.61 -22.31 5.25
N LEU A 580 11.28 -22.38 4.12
CA LEU A 580 12.00 -23.59 3.74
C LEU A 580 13.18 -23.82 4.72
N PRO A 581 13.42 -25.07 5.15
CA PRO A 581 14.54 -25.37 6.05
C PRO A 581 15.89 -25.08 5.39
N ARG A 582 16.90 -24.78 6.21
CA ARG A 582 18.28 -24.63 5.75
C ARG A 582 18.85 -25.99 5.39
N ALA A 583 19.21 -26.17 4.12
CA ALA A 583 19.96 -27.36 3.72
C ALA A 583 21.27 -27.38 4.49
N GLN A 584 21.56 -28.48 5.18
CA GLN A 584 22.89 -28.71 5.71
C GLN A 584 23.84 -28.67 4.51
N THR A 585 24.92 -27.90 4.59
CA THR A 585 25.94 -27.79 3.54
C THR A 585 26.76 -29.08 3.45
N THR A 586 26.13 -30.17 3.05
CA THR A 586 26.81 -31.29 2.40
C THR A 586 26.86 -30.92 0.92
N GLY A 587 28.08 -30.80 0.37
CA GLY A 587 28.27 -30.41 -1.02
C GLY A 587 27.42 -31.30 -1.92
N LEU A 588 26.59 -30.69 -2.76
CA LEU A 588 25.91 -31.35 -3.86
C LEU A 588 26.97 -32.06 -4.71
N ALA A 589 27.23 -33.34 -4.43
CA ALA A 589 27.96 -34.16 -5.36
C ALA A 589 27.09 -34.26 -6.61
N ALA A 590 27.70 -34.14 -7.79
CA ALA A 590 27.04 -34.26 -9.09
C ALA A 590 26.45 -35.67 -9.37
N SER A 591 26.23 -36.48 -8.34
CA SER A 591 25.88 -37.90 -8.38
C SER A 591 24.54 -38.25 -7.70
N SER A 592 23.77 -37.29 -7.19
CA SER A 592 22.44 -37.56 -6.61
C SER A 592 21.55 -38.25 -7.65
N ARG A 593 21.06 -39.46 -7.36
CA ARG A 593 20.21 -40.21 -8.30
C ARG A 593 18.77 -39.69 -8.32
N THR A 594 18.32 -38.99 -7.28
CA THR A 594 17.02 -38.31 -7.23
C THR A 594 17.09 -36.95 -6.51
N VAL A 595 16.06 -36.13 -6.72
CA VAL A 595 16.03 -34.69 -6.37
C VAL A 595 16.16 -34.40 -4.85
N LEU A 596 15.90 -35.39 -3.98
CA LEU A 596 15.91 -35.26 -2.52
C LEU A 596 16.70 -36.37 -1.80
N ASP A 597 17.59 -37.09 -2.49
CA ASP A 597 18.28 -38.26 -1.91
C ASP A 597 19.41 -37.90 -0.94
N ASP A 598 20.10 -36.78 -1.16
CA ASP A 598 21.33 -36.45 -0.43
C ASP A 598 21.11 -35.59 0.83
N VAL A 599 19.90 -35.62 1.40
CA VAL A 599 19.53 -34.87 2.61
C VAL A 599 19.09 -35.81 3.73
N ASP A 600 19.37 -35.41 4.97
CA ASP A 600 18.92 -36.16 6.15
C ASP A 600 17.38 -36.24 6.22
N ASP A 601 16.86 -37.24 6.95
CA ASP A 601 15.42 -37.47 7.06
C ASP A 601 14.69 -36.34 7.81
N GLU A 602 15.37 -35.62 8.70
CA GLU A 602 14.81 -34.50 9.46
C GLU A 602 14.52 -33.30 8.55
N TYR A 603 15.49 -32.91 7.72
CA TYR A 603 15.37 -31.91 6.67
C TYR A 603 14.33 -32.34 5.65
N ARG A 604 14.37 -33.60 5.20
CA ARG A 604 13.41 -34.12 4.23
C ARG A 604 11.98 -34.00 4.76
N ASN A 605 11.73 -34.44 5.99
CA ASN A 605 10.41 -34.37 6.61
C ASN A 605 9.95 -32.91 6.83
N SER A 606 10.84 -32.04 7.29
CA SER A 606 10.55 -30.61 7.47
C SER A 606 10.22 -29.93 6.14
N TYR A 607 11.01 -30.20 5.09
CA TYR A 607 10.80 -29.67 3.75
C TYR A 607 9.46 -30.16 3.15
N LEU A 608 9.13 -31.44 3.33
CA LEU A 608 7.86 -32.02 2.90
C LEU A 608 6.66 -31.40 3.62
N ALA A 609 6.78 -31.10 4.92
CA ALA A 609 5.74 -30.45 5.71
C ALA A 609 5.45 -29.02 5.21
N GLU A 610 6.49 -28.22 4.99
CA GLU A 610 6.38 -26.86 4.42
C GLU A 610 5.78 -26.89 3.01
N CYS A 611 6.24 -27.79 2.14
CA CYS A 611 5.69 -27.94 0.79
C CYS A 611 4.22 -28.39 0.79
N ARG A 612 3.80 -29.17 1.79
CA ARG A 612 2.39 -29.55 1.99
C ARG A 612 1.55 -28.35 2.39
N ALA A 613 2.07 -27.46 3.25
CA ALA A 613 1.39 -26.23 3.64
C ALA A 613 1.15 -25.31 2.44
N ILE A 614 2.17 -25.12 1.58
CA ILE A 614 2.04 -24.37 0.31
C ILE A 614 0.92 -24.97 -0.55
N ARG A 615 0.96 -26.29 -0.80
CA ARG A 615 -0.04 -26.97 -1.65
C ARG A 615 -1.46 -26.82 -1.10
N ARG A 616 -1.64 -26.91 0.22
CA ARG A 616 -2.95 -26.76 0.87
C ARG A 616 -3.55 -25.38 0.56
N VAL A 617 -2.77 -24.31 0.78
CA VAL A 617 -3.20 -22.93 0.50
C VAL A 617 -3.54 -22.76 -0.99
N LEU A 618 -2.69 -23.26 -1.88
CA LEU A 618 -2.95 -23.16 -3.33
C LEU A 618 -4.17 -23.97 -3.76
N THR A 619 -4.49 -25.08 -3.09
CA THR A 619 -5.67 -25.90 -3.38
C THR A 619 -6.95 -25.18 -2.96
N GLU A 620 -6.93 -24.53 -1.81
CA GLU A 620 -8.07 -23.77 -1.27
C GLU A 620 -8.28 -22.43 -1.99
N ALA A 621 -7.24 -21.87 -2.61
CA ALA A 621 -7.34 -20.63 -3.36
C ALA A 621 -8.20 -20.80 -4.62
N GLN A 622 -9.05 -19.82 -4.93
CA GLN A 622 -9.72 -19.78 -6.24
C GLN A 622 -8.71 -19.39 -7.33
N PRO A 623 -8.87 -19.86 -8.59
CA PRO A 623 -8.05 -19.40 -9.70
C PRO A 623 -8.18 -17.88 -9.86
N CYS A 624 -7.08 -17.17 -9.65
CA CYS A 624 -7.09 -15.71 -9.68
C CYS A 624 -6.76 -15.24 -11.10
N THR A 625 -7.77 -15.06 -11.95
CA THR A 625 -7.57 -14.51 -13.30
C THR A 625 -7.14 -13.05 -13.21
N ILE A 626 -6.03 -12.68 -13.87
CA ILE A 626 -5.67 -11.27 -14.05
C ILE A 626 -6.84 -10.59 -14.78
N PRO A 627 -7.44 -9.54 -14.21
CA PRO A 627 -8.50 -8.83 -14.91
C PRO A 627 -7.93 -8.26 -16.22
N PRO A 628 -8.67 -8.34 -17.34
CA PRO A 628 -8.20 -7.79 -18.61
C PRO A 628 -7.78 -6.34 -18.41
N LEU A 629 -6.65 -5.96 -18.99
CA LEU A 629 -6.27 -4.55 -19.12
C LEU A 629 -7.47 -3.85 -19.77
N ALA A 630 -8.19 -3.03 -18.99
CA ALA A 630 -9.16 -2.14 -19.63
C ALA A 630 -8.34 -1.27 -20.56
N ASP A 631 -8.70 -1.28 -21.85
CA ASP A 631 -8.06 -0.45 -22.86
C ASP A 631 -7.83 0.94 -22.29
N GLU A 632 -6.57 1.36 -22.22
CA GLU A 632 -6.22 2.71 -21.74
C GLU A 632 -6.69 3.80 -22.73
N TRP A 633 -7.43 3.42 -23.79
CA TRP A 633 -7.85 4.27 -24.91
C TRP A 633 -9.18 3.84 -25.57
N ALA A 634 -10.19 3.39 -24.79
CA ALA A 634 -11.54 3.18 -25.29
C ALA A 634 -12.55 4.17 -24.67
#